data_AF-A0A0X8HCQ7-F1
#
_entry.id   AF-A0A0X8HCQ7-F1
#
_cell.length_a   1.000
_cell.length_b   1.000
_cell.length_c   1.000
_cell.angle_alpha   90.00
_cell.angle_beta   90.00
_cell.angle_gamma   90.00
#
_symmetry.space_group_name_H-M   'P 1'
#
loop_
_entity.id
_entity.type
_entity.pdbx_description
1 polymer ?
#
loop_
_entity_poly.entity_id
_entity_poly.type
_entity_poly.pdbx_seq_one_letter_code
_entity_poly.pdbx_strand_id
1 'polypeptide(L)' 'MVHGGPYPATSDSRTTSVGSAAIFRFLRPVCYQALPGGLLPEPLKDGNPWGVSRLVDGKREA' A
#
# COMPACT_ATOMS: atom_id res chain seq x y z
N MET A 1 11.37 -3.76 12.36
CA MET A 1 12.76 -3.79 11.87
C MET A 1 12.98 -2.58 10.98
N VAL A 2 14.12 -1.89 11.11
CA VAL A 2 14.53 -0.80 10.23
C VAL A 2 15.99 -1.06 9.84
N HIS A 3 16.22 -1.61 8.65
CA HIS A 3 17.55 -1.86 8.10
C HIS A 3 17.82 -0.84 6.99
N GLY A 4 18.68 0.12 7.30
CA GLY A 4 18.90 1.34 6.53
C GLY A 4 19.45 2.43 7.44
N GLY A 5 19.20 3.70 7.11
CA GLY A 5 19.66 4.86 7.89
C GLY A 5 19.99 6.06 7.00
N PRO A 6 20.54 7.15 7.56
CA PRO A 6 21.09 8.24 6.75
C PRO A 6 22.23 7.76 5.82
N TYR A 7 22.48 8.49 4.74
CA TYR A 7 23.65 8.25 3.89
C TYR A 7 24.95 8.30 4.74
N PRO A 8 25.92 7.37 4.56
CA PRO A 8 26.05 6.41 3.46
C PRO A 8 25.42 5.03 3.69
N ALA A 9 24.69 4.81 4.80
CA ALA A 9 24.12 3.49 5.10
C ALA A 9 23.09 3.01 4.07
N THR A 10 22.34 3.93 3.45
CA THR A 10 21.47 3.69 2.28
C THR A 10 21.34 4.96 1.44
N SER A 11 20.89 4.82 0.20
CA SER A 11 20.62 5.94 -0.72
C SER A 11 19.23 6.57 -0.53
N ASP A 12 18.28 5.91 0.15
CA ASP A 12 16.99 6.49 0.55
C ASP A 12 16.65 6.11 2.00
N SER A 13 16.84 7.07 2.90
CA SER A 13 16.64 6.91 4.35
C SER A 13 15.17 6.81 4.78
N ARG A 14 14.22 7.05 3.88
CA ARG A 14 12.77 6.95 4.15
C ARG A 14 12.25 5.51 4.10
N THR A 15 13.12 4.54 3.79
CA THR A 15 12.74 3.13 3.52
C THR A 15 13.53 2.16 4.41
N THR A 16 13.14 0.88 4.39
CA THR A 16 13.89 -0.24 4.98
C THR A 16 14.13 -1.32 3.93
N SER A 17 15.29 -1.96 3.93
CA SER A 17 15.58 -3.10 3.03
C SER A 17 15.27 -4.46 3.63
N VAL A 18 15.03 -4.54 4.95
CA VAL A 18 14.64 -5.77 5.67
C VAL A 18 13.36 -5.54 6.49
N GLY A 19 12.53 -6.59 6.61
CA GLY A 19 11.22 -6.55 7.28
C GLY A 19 10.07 -6.34 6.29
N SER A 20 8.82 -6.59 6.73
CA SER A 20 7.64 -6.56 5.84
C SER A 20 7.44 -5.21 5.13
N ALA A 21 7.78 -4.10 5.78
CA ALA A 21 7.71 -2.76 5.18
C ALA A 21 8.66 -2.56 3.97
N ALA A 22 9.63 -3.45 3.73
CA ALA A 22 10.52 -3.37 2.58
C ALA A 22 9.78 -3.54 1.23
N ILE A 23 8.58 -4.14 1.23
CA ILE A 23 7.73 -4.29 0.04
C ILE A 23 7.36 -2.94 -0.57
N PHE A 24 7.20 -1.89 0.24
CA PHE A 24 6.77 -0.57 -0.22
C PHE A 24 7.77 0.13 -1.13
N ARG A 25 9.04 -0.33 -1.19
CA ARG A 25 10.05 0.18 -2.14
C ARG A 25 9.72 -0.14 -3.59
N PHE A 26 8.85 -1.11 -3.84
CA PHE A 26 8.52 -1.62 -5.17
C PHE A 26 7.06 -1.35 -5.57
N LEU A 27 6.35 -0.51 -4.80
CA LEU A 27 4.94 -0.20 -5.01
C LEU A 27 4.75 1.29 -5.33
N ARG A 28 3.64 1.60 -6.02
CA ARG A 28 3.16 2.97 -6.23
C ARG A 28 1.63 3.01 -6.12
N PRO A 29 1.04 4.08 -5.56
CA PRO A 29 -0.40 4.23 -5.53
C PRO A 29 -0.97 4.57 -6.93
N VAL A 30 -2.21 4.14 -7.18
CA VAL A 30 -3.02 4.53 -8.35
C VAL A 30 -4.44 4.81 -7.85
N CYS A 31 -5.01 5.95 -8.27
CA CYS A 31 -6.38 6.34 -7.93
C CYS A 31 -7.32 6.02 -9.10
N TYR A 32 -8.48 5.42 -8.80
CA TYR A 32 -9.53 5.13 -9.77
C TYR A 32 -10.76 5.97 -9.42
N GLN A 33 -11.29 6.73 -10.37
CA GLN A 33 -12.44 7.62 -10.15
C GLN A 33 -13.58 7.23 -11.09
N ALA A 34 -14.79 7.07 -10.52
CA ALA A 34 -16.02 6.75 -11.25
C ALA A 34 -15.90 5.55 -12.22
N LEU A 35 -15.03 4.58 -11.90
CA LEU A 35 -14.83 3.39 -12.72
C LEU A 35 -15.97 2.38 -12.48
N PRO A 36 -16.55 1.77 -13.53
CA PRO A 36 -17.55 0.72 -13.37
C PRO A 36 -17.04 -0.44 -12.51
N GLY A 37 -17.88 -0.99 -11.63
CA GLY A 37 -17.47 -2.04 -10.67
C GLY A 37 -16.85 -3.29 -11.31
N GLY A 38 -17.31 -3.66 -12.51
CA GLY A 38 -16.72 -4.78 -13.28
C GLY A 38 -15.30 -4.53 -13.81
N LEU A 39 -14.85 -3.27 -13.83
CA LEU A 39 -13.51 -2.86 -14.28
C LEU A 39 -12.58 -2.49 -13.12
N LEU A 40 -13.10 -2.37 -11.89
CA LEU A 40 -12.25 -2.15 -10.72
C LEU A 40 -11.40 -3.40 -10.42
N PRO A 41 -10.15 -3.21 -9.95
CA PRO A 41 -9.38 -4.33 -9.44
C PRO A 41 -10.05 -4.91 -8.19
N GLU A 42 -9.98 -6.24 -8.02
CA GLU A 42 -10.64 -6.97 -6.93
C GLU A 42 -10.52 -6.33 -5.53
N PRO A 43 -9.35 -5.87 -5.05
CA PRO A 43 -9.25 -5.26 -3.71
C PRO A 43 -10.01 -3.93 -3.55
N LEU A 44 -10.43 -3.28 -4.64
CA LEU A 44 -11.18 -2.03 -4.63
C LEU A 44 -12.67 -2.20 -4.91
N LYS A 45 -13.13 -3.41 -5.26
CA LYS A 45 -14.56 -3.64 -5.52
C LYS A 45 -15.41 -3.50 -4.25
N ASP A 46 -16.67 -3.14 -4.45
CA ASP A 46 -17.67 -3.15 -3.40
C ASP A 46 -17.81 -4.57 -2.80
N GLY A 47 -18.10 -4.65 -1.50
CA GLY A 47 -18.20 -5.92 -0.78
C GLY A 47 -16.87 -6.56 -0.37
N ASN A 48 -15.71 -5.98 -0.75
CA ASN A 48 -14.38 -6.42 -0.34
C ASN A 48 -14.14 -7.94 -0.54
N PRO A 49 -14.19 -8.45 -1.78
CA PRO A 49 -14.15 -9.89 -2.05
C PRO A 49 -12.87 -10.58 -1.56
N TRP A 50 -11.77 -9.83 -1.40
CA TRP A 50 -10.51 -10.36 -0.87
C TRP A 50 -10.37 -10.24 0.66
N GLY A 51 -11.33 -9.59 1.34
CA GLY A 51 -11.25 -9.36 2.79
C GLY A 51 -10.02 -8.56 3.22
N VAL A 52 -9.52 -7.67 2.34
CA VAL A 52 -8.31 -6.87 2.65
C VAL A 52 -8.66 -5.71 3.58
N SER A 53 -7.69 -5.26 4.37
CA SER A 53 -7.89 -4.08 5.21
C SER A 53 -7.95 -2.81 4.36
N ARG A 54 -9.04 -2.06 4.47
CA ARG A 54 -9.26 -0.79 3.74
C ARG A 54 -9.47 0.37 4.70
N LEU A 55 -9.12 1.57 4.24
CA LEU A 55 -9.49 2.82 4.88
C LEU A 55 -10.60 3.47 4.04
N VAL A 56 -11.76 3.71 4.66
CA VAL A 56 -12.89 4.42 4.05
C VAL A 56 -13.15 5.67 4.89
N ASP A 57 -13.13 6.83 4.23
CA ASP A 57 -13.28 8.15 4.87
C ASP A 57 -12.38 8.34 6.10
N GLY A 58 -11.14 7.83 6.01
CA GLY A 58 -10.13 7.90 7.08
C GLY A 58 -10.29 6.89 8.22
N LYS A 59 -11.30 6.02 8.19
CA LYS A 59 -11.53 4.98 9.21
C LYS A 59 -11.23 3.59 8.64
N ARG A 60 -10.68 2.69 9.48
CA ARG A 60 -10.50 1.29 9.08
C ARG A 60 -11.87 0.61 9.02
N GLU A 61 -12.15 -0.07 7.91
CA GLU A 61 -13.28 -1.02 7.87
C GLU A 61 -13.03 -2.15 8.88
N ALA A 62 -14.11 -2.65 9.48
CA ALA A 62 -14.10 -3.74 10.48
C ALA A 62 -13.87 -5.10 9.82
#